data_AF-A0A961L1T8-F1
#
_entry.id   AF-A0A961L1T8-F1
#
_cell.length_a   1.000
_cell.length_b   1.000
_cell.length_c   1.000
_cell.angle_alpha   90.00
_cell.angle_beta   90.00
_cell.angle_gamma   90.00
#
_symmetry.space_group_name_H-M   'P 1'
#
loop_
_entity.id
_entity.type
_entity.pdbx_description
1 polymer ?
#
loop_
_entity_poly.entity_id
_entity_poly.type
_entity_poly.pdbx_seq_one_letter_code
_entity_poly.pdbx_strand_id
1 'polypeptide(L)'
;MEARWGGKVADLRLNAFKFALSWASFRHGERVAVNNLNGIPCFYRGTSRAEIIWEDSEVYLFCRLAPGPLADALRLARETGLRIGDLVELKRSEIKRAPDGTRAIILRPNKRRRPVVNMPLTPAAEVIVANAPLSRRLILKPSRRRRGAPSTYPARSATTRPASGFAASCVATTCAGPR
;
A
#
# COMPACT_ATOMS: atom_id res chain seq x y z
N MET A 1 22.32 -21.99 -16.31
CA MET A 1 21.23 -21.58 -15.40
C MET A 1 20.40 -20.53 -16.13
N GLU A 2 19.45 -20.94 -16.96
CA GLU A 2 18.65 -20.00 -17.77
C GLU A 2 17.60 -19.31 -16.89
N ALA A 3 17.73 -18.00 -16.73
CA ALA A 3 16.68 -17.22 -16.10
C ALA A 3 15.49 -17.10 -17.06
N ARG A 4 14.44 -17.91 -16.83
CA ARG A 4 13.17 -17.81 -17.57
C ARG A 4 12.44 -16.54 -17.13
N TRP A 5 12.70 -15.43 -17.81
CA TRP A 5 11.97 -14.19 -17.59
C TRP A 5 10.60 -14.27 -18.27
N GLY A 6 9.52 -14.23 -17.50
CA GLY A 6 8.15 -14.26 -18.01
C GLY A 6 7.28 -13.13 -17.43
N GLY A 7 6.29 -12.69 -18.22
CA GLY A 7 5.26 -11.74 -17.80
C GLY A 7 5.77 -10.35 -17.42
N LYS A 8 5.10 -9.73 -16.44
CA LYS A 8 5.30 -8.32 -16.05
C LYS A 8 6.75 -7.95 -15.71
N VAL A 9 7.52 -8.89 -15.16
CA VAL A 9 8.92 -8.65 -14.77
C VAL A 9 9.82 -8.50 -16.00
N ALA A 10 9.56 -9.30 -17.05
CA ALA A 10 10.26 -9.19 -18.32
C ALA A 10 9.97 -7.83 -18.97
N ASP A 11 8.71 -7.43 -19.03
CA ASP A 11 8.31 -6.12 -19.57
C ASP A 11 8.90 -4.95 -18.78
N LEU A 12 8.91 -5.02 -17.45
CA LEU A 12 9.49 -3.96 -16.61
C LEU A 12 10.97 -3.75 -16.94
N ARG A 13 11.73 -4.84 -17.08
CA ARG A 13 13.15 -4.78 -17.42
C ARG A 13 13.37 -4.32 -18.85
N LEU A 14 12.61 -4.88 -19.79
CA LEU A 14 12.67 -4.49 -21.19
C LEU A 14 12.37 -3.00 -21.37
N ASN A 15 11.37 -2.47 -20.65
CA ASN A 15 11.02 -1.05 -20.70
C ASN A 15 12.13 -0.15 -20.18
N ALA A 16 12.85 -0.55 -19.13
CA ALA A 16 14.00 0.20 -18.65
C ALA A 16 15.12 0.25 -19.71
N PHE A 17 15.39 -0.87 -20.37
CA PHE A 17 16.38 -0.94 -21.45
C PHE A 17 15.96 -0.17 -22.70
N LYS A 18 14.70 -0.30 -23.13
CA LYS A 18 14.11 0.51 -24.21
C LYS A 18 14.27 2.00 -23.92
N PHE A 19 13.98 2.43 -22.69
CA PHE A 19 14.12 3.83 -22.29
C PHE A 19 15.58 4.28 -22.35
N ALA A 20 16.52 3.49 -21.83
CA ALA A 20 17.95 3.81 -21.86
C ALA A 20 18.49 3.91 -23.29
N LEU A 21 18.11 2.99 -24.18
CA LEU A 21 18.52 3.02 -25.58
C LEU A 21 17.87 4.15 -26.37
N SER A 22 16.59 4.47 -26.12
CA SER A 22 15.95 5.65 -26.73
C SER A 22 16.61 6.95 -26.25
N TRP A 23 16.99 7.03 -24.97
CA TRP A 23 17.75 8.17 -24.46
C TRP A 23 19.12 8.26 -25.11
N ALA A 24 19.84 7.13 -25.22
CA ALA A 24 21.16 7.07 -25.83
C ALA A 24 21.11 7.39 -27.33
N SER A 25 20.13 6.88 -28.08
CA SER A 25 20.00 7.19 -29.50
C SER A 25 19.66 8.66 -29.76
N PHE A 26 18.91 9.28 -28.85
CA PHE A 26 18.58 10.70 -28.95
C PHE A 26 19.75 11.61 -28.55
N ARG A 27 20.55 11.25 -27.54
CA ARG A 27 21.65 12.08 -27.00
C ARG A 27 23.02 11.78 -27.60
N HIS A 28 23.25 10.55 -28.05
CA HIS A 28 24.53 10.00 -28.50
C HIS A 28 24.33 9.19 -29.78
N GLY A 29 23.74 9.83 -30.80
CA GLY A 29 23.45 9.21 -32.08
C GLY A 29 24.69 8.65 -32.79
N GLU A 30 25.88 9.18 -32.49
CA GLU A 30 27.14 8.63 -33.03
C GLU A 30 27.52 7.25 -32.45
N ARG A 31 27.02 6.90 -31.25
CA ARG A 31 27.30 5.61 -30.60
C ARG A 31 26.16 4.62 -30.75
N VAL A 32 24.92 5.12 -30.71
CA VAL A 32 23.71 4.31 -30.84
C VAL A 32 22.83 4.98 -31.89
N ALA A 33 22.94 4.54 -33.14
CA ALA A 33 22.18 5.15 -34.22
C ALA A 33 20.66 4.93 -34.07
N VAL A 34 20.25 3.75 -33.61
CA VAL A 34 18.83 3.35 -33.54
C VAL A 34 18.56 2.47 -32.33
N ASN A 35 17.39 2.62 -31.71
CA ASN A 35 16.91 1.72 -30.68
C ASN A 35 16.17 0.52 -31.30
N ASN A 36 16.87 -0.60 -31.45
CA ASN A 36 16.32 -1.85 -31.99
C ASN A 36 15.23 -2.50 -31.12
N LEU A 37 15.07 -2.07 -29.86
CA LEU A 37 14.07 -2.65 -28.96
C LEU A 37 12.68 -2.04 -29.13
N ASN A 38 12.52 -0.91 -29.83
CA ASN A 38 11.24 -0.19 -29.93
C ASN A 38 10.10 -1.01 -30.58
N GLY A 39 10.41 -2.02 -31.41
CA GLY A 39 9.41 -2.87 -32.06
C GLY A 39 8.89 -4.05 -31.23
N ILE A 40 9.46 -4.32 -30.05
CA ILE A 40 9.08 -5.49 -29.26
C ILE A 40 7.75 -5.20 -28.52
N PRO A 41 6.68 -5.99 -28.72
CA PRO A 41 5.41 -5.78 -28.02
C PRO A 41 5.52 -6.10 -26.53
N CYS A 42 4.58 -5.56 -25.73
CA CYS A 42 4.42 -5.92 -24.32
C CYS A 42 3.94 -7.38 -24.21
N PHE A 43 4.66 -8.21 -23.45
CA PHE A 43 4.32 -9.64 -23.30
C PHE A 43 3.18 -9.86 -22.31
N TYR A 44 3.08 -9.01 -21.29
CA TYR A 44 2.05 -9.09 -20.25
C TYR A 44 0.69 -8.62 -20.79
N ARG A 45 -0.13 -9.59 -21.19
CA ARG A 45 -1.58 -9.40 -21.35
C ARG A 45 -2.21 -9.55 -19.98
N GLY A 46 -2.74 -8.45 -19.44
CA GLY A 46 -3.17 -8.39 -18.03
C GLY A 46 -4.03 -9.57 -17.59
N THR A 47 -3.65 -10.21 -16.49
CA THR A 47 -4.48 -11.20 -15.78
C THR A 47 -5.70 -10.52 -15.16
N SER A 48 -6.82 -11.26 -15.03
CA SER A 48 -8.00 -10.83 -14.26
C SER A 48 -7.57 -10.36 -12.87
N ARG A 49 -7.89 -9.11 -12.53
CA ARG A 49 -7.59 -8.51 -11.21
C ARG A 49 -8.71 -8.72 -10.20
N ALA A 50 -9.69 -9.58 -10.51
CA ALA A 50 -10.79 -9.88 -9.60
C ALA A 50 -10.29 -10.41 -8.25
N GLU A 51 -9.19 -11.18 -8.25
CA GLU A 51 -8.50 -11.68 -7.04
C GLU A 51 -7.94 -10.58 -6.12
N ILE A 52 -7.92 -9.32 -6.56
CA ILE A 52 -7.44 -8.17 -5.78
C ILE A 52 -8.61 -7.42 -5.12
N ILE A 53 -9.83 -7.63 -5.60
CA ILE A 53 -11.03 -7.02 -5.03
C ILE A 53 -11.37 -7.74 -3.72
N TRP A 54 -11.68 -6.96 -2.69
CA TRP A 54 -12.04 -7.44 -1.36
C TRP A 54 -13.56 -7.35 -1.21
N GLU A 55 -14.17 -8.46 -0.81
CA GLU A 55 -15.57 -8.50 -0.43
C GLU A 55 -15.75 -8.01 1.01
N ASP A 56 -16.95 -7.52 1.33
CA ASP A 56 -17.26 -7.03 2.68
C ASP A 56 -17.11 -8.12 3.75
N SER A 57 -17.37 -9.38 3.40
CA SER A 57 -17.17 -10.53 4.29
C SER A 57 -15.69 -10.79 4.61
N GLU A 58 -14.80 -10.56 3.65
CA GLU A 58 -13.36 -10.71 3.82
C GLU A 58 -12.78 -9.58 4.66
N VAL A 59 -13.26 -8.34 4.44
CA VAL A 59 -12.92 -7.19 5.28
C VAL A 59 -13.35 -7.44 6.73
N TYR A 60 -14.56 -7.97 6.93
CA TYR A 60 -15.08 -8.30 8.25
C TYR A 60 -14.20 -9.34 8.94
N LEU A 61 -13.90 -10.45 8.26
CA LEU A 61 -13.12 -11.54 8.83
C LEU A 61 -11.68 -11.12 9.12
N PHE A 62 -11.07 -10.33 8.24
CA PHE A 62 -9.77 -9.74 8.49
C PHE A 62 -9.79 -8.85 9.73
N CYS A 63 -10.74 -7.93 9.86
CA CYS A 63 -10.84 -7.04 11.02
C CYS A 63 -11.09 -7.79 12.33
N ARG A 64 -11.74 -8.96 12.28
CA ARG A 64 -11.94 -9.83 13.44
C ARG A 64 -10.67 -10.53 13.90
N LEU A 65 -9.81 -10.94 12.97
CA LEU A 65 -8.59 -11.71 13.28
C LEU A 65 -7.35 -10.84 13.44
N ALA A 66 -7.32 -9.66 12.82
CA ALA A 66 -6.15 -8.79 12.79
C ALA A 66 -5.94 -8.06 14.12
N PRO A 67 -4.68 -7.75 14.49
CA PRO A 67 -4.39 -6.84 15.59
C PRO A 67 -5.07 -5.48 15.38
N GLY A 68 -5.56 -4.86 16.46
CA GLY A 68 -6.31 -3.59 16.41
C GLY A 68 -5.74 -2.52 15.47
N PRO A 69 -4.43 -2.18 15.55
CA PRO A 69 -3.84 -1.17 14.66
C PRO A 69 -3.91 -1.49 13.16
N LEU A 70 -3.94 -2.77 12.81
CA LEU A 70 -4.02 -3.23 11.42
C LEU A 70 -5.48 -3.23 10.93
N ALA A 71 -6.42 -3.60 11.81
CA ALA A 71 -7.86 -3.47 11.54
C ALA A 71 -8.25 -1.99 11.38
N ASP A 72 -7.74 -1.10 12.24
CA ASP A 72 -7.95 0.35 12.14
C ASP A 72 -7.37 0.92 10.84
N ALA A 73 -6.20 0.43 10.40
CA ALA A 73 -5.62 0.83 9.13
C ALA A 73 -6.49 0.43 7.94
N LEU A 74 -7.06 -0.78 7.94
CA LEU A 74 -7.96 -1.25 6.87
C LEU A 74 -9.27 -0.46 6.86
N ARG A 75 -9.89 -0.26 8.03
CA ARG A 75 -11.11 0.54 8.17
C ARG A 75 -10.88 1.96 7.69
N LEU A 76 -9.80 2.61 8.16
CA LEU A 76 -9.48 3.97 7.73
C LEU A 76 -9.17 4.04 6.23
N ALA A 77 -8.53 3.02 5.65
CA ALA A 77 -8.31 2.93 4.20
C ALA A 77 -9.62 2.86 3.41
N ARG A 78 -10.60 2.08 3.88
CA ARG A 78 -11.93 1.94 3.27
C ARG A 78 -12.69 3.26 3.29
N GLU A 79 -12.67 3.97 4.40
CA GLU A 79 -13.39 5.24 4.58
C GLU A 79 -12.75 6.41 3.82
N THR A 80 -11.41 6.46 3.77
CA THR A 80 -10.69 7.63 3.22
C THR A 80 -10.16 7.42 1.80
N GLY A 81 -10.08 6.18 1.31
CA GLY A 81 -9.46 5.84 0.03
C GLY A 81 -7.95 6.14 -0.05
N LEU A 82 -7.31 6.48 1.07
CA LEU A 82 -5.89 6.78 1.11
C LEU A 82 -5.06 5.54 0.85
N ARG A 83 -3.92 5.72 0.17
CA ARG A 83 -2.97 4.61 -0.02
C ARG A 83 -2.32 4.28 1.31
N ILE A 84 -1.88 3.03 1.44
CA ILE A 84 -1.18 2.56 2.63
C ILE A 84 0.04 3.44 2.96
N GLY A 85 0.80 3.92 1.98
CA GLY A 85 1.92 4.83 2.23
C GLY A 85 1.49 6.18 2.84
N ASP A 86 0.30 6.67 2.48
CA ASP A 86 -0.22 7.94 3.00
C ASP A 86 -0.86 7.75 4.39
N LEU A 87 -1.58 6.64 4.60
CA LEU A 87 -2.23 6.33 5.88
C LEU A 87 -1.24 6.22 7.04
N VAL A 88 -0.08 5.65 6.78
CA VAL A 88 0.91 5.32 7.82
C VAL A 88 1.75 6.52 8.22
N GLU A 89 1.77 7.53 7.35
CA GLU A 89 2.38 8.83 7.58
C GLU A 89 1.37 9.90 8.01
N LEU A 90 0.08 9.55 8.09
CA LEU A 90 -1.01 10.47 8.45
C LEU A 90 -0.81 11.05 9.83
N LYS A 91 -0.67 12.38 9.89
CA LYS A 91 -0.44 13.12 11.14
C LYS A 91 -1.74 13.73 11.63
N ARG A 92 -1.84 13.85 12.95
CA ARG A 92 -2.95 14.56 13.59
C ARG A 92 -3.06 16.02 13.14
N SER A 93 -1.94 16.67 12.80
CA SER A 93 -1.91 18.05 12.27
C SER A 93 -2.58 18.21 10.90
N GLU A 94 -2.70 17.13 10.14
CA GLU A 94 -3.35 17.08 8.81
C GLU A 94 -4.87 16.92 8.96
N ILE A 95 -5.37 16.60 10.15
CA ILE A 95 -6.79 16.61 10.47
C ILE A 95 -7.15 18.01 10.94
N LYS A 96 -7.91 18.74 10.11
CA LYS A 96 -8.37 20.09 10.39
C LYS A 96 -9.84 20.08 10.78
N ARG A 97 -10.22 21.04 11.60
CA ARG A 97 -11.63 21.30 11.91
C ARG A 97 -12.11 22.42 11.00
N ALA A 98 -13.22 22.19 10.32
CA ALA A 98 -13.91 23.19 9.54
C ALA A 98 -14.78 24.09 10.45
N PRO A 99 -15.22 25.26 9.97
CA PRO A 99 -16.01 26.21 10.75
C PRO A 99 -17.35 25.64 11.24
N ASP A 100 -17.92 24.70 10.49
CA ASP A 100 -19.14 23.94 10.83
C ASP A 100 -18.93 22.90 11.95
N GLY A 101 -17.69 22.76 12.44
CA GLY A 101 -17.30 21.82 13.47
C GLY A 101 -16.91 20.43 12.95
N THR A 102 -17.12 20.15 11.66
CA THR A 102 -16.72 18.88 11.03
C THR A 102 -15.21 18.78 10.92
N ARG A 103 -14.68 17.55 10.87
CA ARG A 103 -13.25 17.33 10.66
C ARG A 103 -12.99 16.88 9.24
N ALA A 104 -11.89 17.33 8.67
CA ALA A 104 -11.42 16.93 7.35
C ALA A 104 -9.92 16.60 7.37
N ILE A 105 -9.53 15.60 6.57
CA ILE A 105 -8.13 15.29 6.28
C ILE A 105 -7.68 16.19 5.14
N ILE A 106 -6.66 17.01 5.40
CA ILE A 106 -6.03 17.88 4.43
C ILE A 106 -4.56 17.51 4.32
N LEU A 107 -4.20 16.80 3.25
CA LEU A 107 -2.82 16.36 3.02
C LEU A 107 -2.45 16.35 1.55
N ARG A 108 -1.14 16.31 1.29
CA ARG A 108 -0.60 16.08 -0.05
C ARG A 108 -0.14 14.62 -0.14
N PRO A 109 -0.77 13.78 -0.98
CA PRO A 109 -0.38 12.38 -1.10
C PRO A 109 1.07 12.22 -1.56
N ASN A 110 1.76 11.21 -1.01
CA ASN A 110 3.19 10.98 -1.16
C ASN A 110 3.57 10.53 -2.59
N LYS A 111 2.65 9.87 -3.30
CA LYS A 111 2.88 9.48 -4.71
C LYS A 111 2.86 10.72 -5.63
N ARG A 112 4.07 11.24 -5.92
CA ARG A 112 4.49 12.32 -6.85
C ARG A 112 3.37 13.19 -7.45
N ARG A 113 3.52 14.52 -7.27
CA ARG A 113 2.82 15.62 -7.99
C ARG A 113 1.29 15.57 -7.91
N ARG A 114 0.71 15.11 -6.80
CA ARG A 114 -0.74 15.23 -6.57
C ARG A 114 -1.08 16.56 -5.87
N PRO A 115 -2.20 17.20 -6.23
CA PRO A 115 -2.70 18.37 -5.53
C PRO A 115 -3.01 18.03 -4.06
N VAL A 116 -3.11 19.05 -3.22
CA VAL A 116 -3.62 18.88 -1.85
C VAL A 116 -5.04 18.34 -1.94
N VAL A 117 -5.31 17.28 -1.19
CA VAL A 117 -6.62 16.64 -1.13
C VAL A 117 -7.28 17.05 0.17
N ASN A 118 -8.56 17.47 0.09
CA ASN A 118 -9.42 17.74 1.22
C ASN A 118 -10.53 16.68 1.27
N MET A 119 -10.57 15.86 2.32
CA MET A 119 -11.56 14.78 2.48
C MET A 119 -12.29 14.96 3.82
N PRO A 120 -13.63 15.06 3.83
CA PRO A 120 -14.37 15.04 5.09
C PRO A 120 -14.20 13.69 5.79
N LEU A 121 -14.10 13.68 7.12
CA LEU A 121 -14.07 12.44 7.88
C LEU A 121 -15.48 11.86 7.96
N THR A 122 -15.62 10.57 7.66
CA THR A 122 -16.83 9.82 7.96
C THR A 122 -16.92 9.54 9.47
N PRO A 123 -18.12 9.29 10.02
CA PRO A 123 -18.29 8.95 11.43
C PRO A 123 -17.44 7.74 11.87
N ALA A 124 -17.29 6.74 10.99
CA ALA A 124 -16.45 5.58 11.25
C ALA A 124 -14.96 5.95 11.36
N ALA A 125 -14.47 6.84 10.49
CA ALA A 125 -13.10 7.35 10.56
C ALA A 125 -12.87 8.23 11.80
N GLU A 126 -13.87 9.00 12.22
CA GLU A 126 -13.80 9.84 13.42
C GLU A 126 -13.54 9.04 14.70
N VAL A 127 -14.19 7.88 14.84
CA VAL A 127 -13.99 6.98 15.99
C VAL A 127 -12.54 6.50 16.06
N ILE A 128 -11.95 6.11 14.93
CA ILE A 128 -10.55 5.66 14.86
C ILE A 128 -9.60 6.80 15.26
N VAL A 129 -9.84 8.01 14.74
CA VAL A 129 -9.03 9.20 15.05
C VAL A 129 -9.16 9.62 16.53
N ALA A 130 -10.35 9.49 17.11
CA ALA A 130 -10.61 9.77 18.51
C ALA A 130 -9.92 8.77 19.45
N ASN A 131 -9.93 7.48 19.08
CA ASN A 131 -9.28 6.42 19.86
C ASN A 131 -7.75 6.47 19.80
N ALA A 132 -7.17 7.12 18.80
CA ALA A 132 -5.73 7.29 18.73
C ALA A 132 -5.23 8.17 19.90
N PRO A 133 -4.17 7.76 20.62
CA PRO A 133 -3.68 8.50 21.78
C PRO A 133 -3.18 9.89 21.41
N LEU A 134 -3.53 10.89 22.21
CA LEU A 134 -3.17 12.31 21.99
C LEU A 134 -1.66 12.57 22.03
N SER A 135 -0.91 11.75 22.76
CA SER A 135 0.55 11.84 22.87
C SER A 135 1.29 11.49 21.58
N ARG A 136 0.62 10.86 20.60
CA ARG A 136 1.24 10.45 19.34
C ARG A 136 0.91 11.43 18.21
N ARG A 137 1.94 11.79 17.44
CA ARG A 137 1.80 12.59 16.22
C ARG A 137 1.02 11.87 15.10
N LEU A 138 1.32 10.59 14.89
CA LEU A 138 0.66 9.74 13.89
C LEU A 138 -0.66 9.18 14.43
N ILE A 139 -1.67 9.09 13.56
CA ILE A 139 -2.97 8.51 13.92
C ILE A 139 -2.83 7.01 14.13
N LEU A 140 -2.31 6.30 13.12
CA LEU A 140 -2.07 4.87 13.22
C LEU A 140 -0.82 4.59 14.07
N LYS A 141 -0.90 3.56 14.91
CA LYS A 141 0.27 3.09 15.67
C LYS A 141 1.24 2.40 14.70
N PRO A 142 2.47 2.92 14.50
CA PRO A 142 3.46 2.18 13.75
C PRO A 142 3.77 0.89 14.52
N SER A 143 3.69 -0.27 13.87
CA SER A 143 4.27 -1.48 14.46
C SER A 143 5.77 -1.23 14.54
N ARG A 144 6.32 -1.20 15.77
CA ARG A 144 7.73 -0.90 16.05
C ARG A 144 8.62 -1.61 15.03
N ARG A 145 9.30 -0.85 14.17
CA ARG A 145 10.48 -1.36 13.46
C ARG A 145 11.69 -1.15 14.35
N ARG A 146 12.49 -2.21 14.47
CA ARG A 146 13.91 -2.12 14.78
C ARG A 146 14.53 -1.13 13.77
N ARG A 147 15.38 -0.20 14.23
CA ARG A 147 15.99 0.87 13.41
C ARG A 147 16.50 0.31 12.06
N GLY A 148 16.15 0.97 10.94
CA GLY A 148 16.77 0.72 9.63
C GLY A 148 15.96 -0.04 8.58
N ALA A 149 14.64 -0.25 8.73
CA ALA A 149 13.88 -1.05 7.78
C ALA A 149 12.69 -0.26 7.14
N PRO A 150 12.36 -0.45 5.85
CA PRO A 150 11.40 0.40 5.10
C PRO A 150 9.94 0.12 5.48
N SER A 151 9.11 1.14 5.78
CA SER A 151 7.66 1.11 6.13
C SER A 151 7.01 -0.26 6.49
N THR A 152 6.57 -0.42 7.73
CA THR A 152 6.16 -1.69 8.37
C THR A 152 4.79 -2.24 7.98
N TYR A 153 4.06 -1.58 7.10
CA TYR A 153 2.90 -2.21 6.51
C TYR A 153 3.40 -3.06 5.36
N PRO A 154 3.33 -4.40 5.45
CA PRO A 154 3.90 -5.23 4.42
C PRO A 154 3.27 -4.81 3.09
N ALA A 155 4.10 -4.48 2.10
CA ALA A 155 3.67 -4.39 0.69
C ALA A 155 3.14 -5.74 0.15
N ARG A 156 2.89 -6.71 1.04
CA ARG A 156 2.51 -8.10 0.87
C ARG A 156 1.44 -8.48 1.91
N SER A 157 0.38 -7.67 2.04
CA SER A 157 -0.86 -8.08 2.74
C SER A 157 -1.60 -9.22 2.03
N ALA A 158 -1.17 -9.60 0.82
CA ALA A 158 -1.66 -10.79 0.12
C ALA A 158 -1.44 -12.11 0.89
N THR A 159 -0.53 -12.16 1.87
CA THR A 159 -0.31 -13.39 2.68
C THR A 159 -1.30 -13.53 3.85
N THR A 160 -2.13 -12.51 4.10
CA THR A 160 -3.18 -12.52 5.12
C THR A 160 -4.54 -12.16 4.52
N ARG A 161 -4.78 -12.48 3.23
CA ARG A 161 -6.14 -12.76 2.81
C ARG A 161 -6.48 -14.10 3.47
N PRO A 162 -7.48 -14.18 4.36
CA PRO A 162 -7.97 -15.48 4.79
C PRO A 162 -8.37 -16.20 3.50
N ALA A 163 -7.71 -17.31 3.19
CA ALA A 163 -8.03 -18.06 1.98
C ALA A 163 -9.54 -18.34 2.02
N SER A 164 -10.23 -18.04 0.92
CA SER A 164 -11.58 -18.54 0.65
C SER A 164 -11.48 -20.07 0.54
N GLY A 165 -11.41 -20.71 1.71
CA GLY A 165 -10.90 -22.05 1.89
C GLY A 165 -10.50 -22.20 3.36
N PHE A 166 -11.51 -22.52 4.16
CA PHE A 166 -11.43 -22.84 5.57
C PHE A 166 -10.18 -23.68 5.92
N ALA A 167 -9.27 -23.09 6.68
CA ALA A 167 -8.43 -23.78 7.66
C ALA A 167 -8.02 -22.77 8.72
N ALA A 168 -8.84 -22.70 9.77
CA ALA A 168 -8.46 -22.12 11.04
C ALA A 168 -7.29 -22.95 11.59
N SER A 169 -6.06 -22.48 11.36
CA SER A 169 -4.90 -22.92 12.13
C SER A 169 -3.91 -21.77 12.25
N CYS A 170 -4.25 -20.83 13.12
CA CYS A 170 -3.27 -20.22 14.00
C CYS A 170 -3.87 -20.29 15.41
N VAL A 171 -4.03 -21.53 15.89
CA VAL A 171 -4.07 -21.80 17.32
C VAL A 171 -2.74 -21.36 17.90
N ALA A 172 -2.81 -20.68 19.03
CA ALA A 172 -1.69 -20.29 19.86
C ALA A 172 -0.72 -21.45 20.07
N THR A 173 0.56 -21.25 19.75
CA THR A 173 1.63 -22.10 20.27
C THR A 173 2.18 -21.45 21.52
N THR A 174 1.62 -21.93 22.64
CA THR A 174 2.23 -22.16 23.96
C THR A 174 2.83 -20.98 24.73
N CYS A 175 2.11 -20.64 25.79
CA CYS A 175 2.69 -20.56 27.13
C CYS A 175 3.59 -21.78 27.42
N ALA A 176 4.80 -21.51 27.86
CA ALA A 176 5.59 -22.31 28.82
C ALA A 176 6.38 -21.24 29.60
N GLY A 177 6.26 -21.03 30.89
CA GLY A 177 6.02 -21.92 32.03
C GLY A 177 7.08 -21.52 33.08
N PRO A 178 6.79 -21.55 34.39
CA PRO A 178 7.53 -20.81 35.42
C PRO A 178 8.82 -21.52 35.84
N ARG A 179 9.82 -20.74 36.27
CA ARG A 179 10.71 -21.01 37.41
C ARG A 179 11.15 -19.69 38.03
#